data_AF-A0A382FP08-F1
#
_entry.id   AF-A0A382FP08-F1
#
_cell.length_a   1.000
_cell.length_b   1.000
_cell.length_c   1.000
_cell.angle_alpha   90.00
_cell.angle_beta   90.00
_cell.angle_gamma   90.00
#
_symmetry.space_group_name_H-M   'P 1'
#
loop_
_entity.id
_entity.type
_entity.pdbx_description
1 polymer ?
#
loop_
_entity_poly.entity_id
_entity_poly.type
_entity_poly.pdbx_seq_one_letter_code
_entity_poly.pdbx_strand_id
1 'polypeptide(L)'
;MGADSYDIGLGHSDTKVRTDAESDFVLFWGMQAKKLSWFKPWTKTLEWNLPFAKWFVGGKINASYNTLDVHQNNRAQKPAILWEGEDGATRTVTYQDLFRDVCKFANVLKSLGVKKGDRVTVYLPMIPELPVTMLACSRIGAIHVVVFSGFSTTSLLDRIDDSKSKVIITADVGFRKGSIIKLQEIVDEAIKDLDFVKHVVVLKRTNSQSNLSPKHHLWNELMDNSSDECEPEELDSTHPLYILYTSGTTGKPKGVLHGTGGYLTHLYSTFEWAFDIKDSD
;
A
#
# COMPACT_ATOMS: atom_id res chain seq x y z
N MET A 1 46.59 3.70 15.55
CA MET A 1 45.88 3.24 14.35
C MET A 1 44.95 4.36 13.96
N GLY A 2 45.30 5.10 12.89
CA GLY A 2 44.47 6.19 12.40
C GLY A 2 43.16 5.62 11.88
N ALA A 3 42.04 6.26 12.22
CA ALA A 3 40.77 5.94 11.61
C ALA A 3 40.88 6.35 10.14
N ASP A 4 40.94 5.38 9.24
CA ASP A 4 40.89 5.65 7.81
C ASP A 4 39.55 6.36 7.51
N SER A 5 39.65 7.64 7.16
CA SER A 5 38.51 8.41 6.67
C SER A 5 38.34 8.09 5.18
N TYR A 6 37.33 7.29 4.86
CA TYR A 6 36.93 7.07 3.48
C TYR A 6 36.11 8.27 3.01
N ASP A 7 36.63 9.04 2.06
CA ASP A 7 35.86 10.05 1.34
C ASP A 7 34.91 9.33 0.38
N ILE A 8 33.70 9.06 0.87
CA ILE A 8 32.61 8.55 0.07
C ILE A 8 32.15 9.74 -0.78
N GLY A 9 32.79 9.94 -1.94
CA GLY A 9 32.58 11.03 -2.89
C GLY A 9 31.17 11.05 -3.50
N LEU A 10 30.14 11.16 -2.66
CA LEU A 10 28.74 11.27 -3.05
C LEU A 10 28.33 12.72 -3.33
N GLY A 11 29.24 13.70 -3.18
CA GLY A 11 29.10 15.09 -3.68
C GLY A 11 27.95 15.93 -3.12
N HIS A 12 26.99 15.31 -2.44
CA HIS A 12 25.72 15.88 -1.98
C HIS A 12 25.50 15.55 -0.50
N SER A 13 26.50 15.83 0.35
CA SER A 13 26.27 15.83 1.78
C SER A 13 25.44 17.05 2.14
N ASP A 14 24.11 16.91 2.19
CA ASP A 14 23.23 17.93 2.76
C ASP A 14 23.46 18.02 4.28
N THR A 15 24.51 18.74 4.64
CA THR A 15 24.92 18.97 6.03
C THR A 15 23.87 19.78 6.78
N LYS A 16 23.10 20.61 6.08
CA LYS A 16 22.03 21.41 6.67
C LYS A 16 20.87 20.53 7.11
N VAL A 17 20.39 19.62 6.27
CA VAL A 17 19.31 18.67 6.64
C VAL A 17 19.69 17.85 7.87
N ARG A 18 20.94 17.35 7.93
CA ARG A 18 21.43 16.60 9.10
C ARG A 18 21.50 17.48 10.36
N THR A 19 22.07 18.67 10.25
CA THR A 19 22.17 19.62 11.37
C THR A 19 20.80 20.04 11.89
N ASP A 20 19.85 20.33 10.99
CA ASP A 20 18.47 20.70 11.34
C ASP A 20 17.77 19.53 12.07
N ALA A 21 17.94 18.30 11.59
CA ALA A 21 17.36 17.11 12.22
C ALA A 21 17.99 16.77 13.59
N GLU A 22 19.29 16.95 13.75
CA GLU A 22 20.01 16.71 15.01
C GLU A 22 19.71 17.76 16.09
N SER A 23 19.51 19.02 15.69
CA SER A 23 19.25 20.12 16.62
C SER A 23 17.86 20.07 17.24
N ASP A 24 16.81 19.81 16.44
CA ASP A 24 15.44 19.59 16.92
C ASP A 24 14.67 18.69 15.95
N PHE A 25 14.76 17.38 16.19
CA PHE A 25 14.11 16.38 15.32
C PHE A 25 12.57 16.53 15.30
N VAL A 26 11.96 17.03 16.37
CA VAL A 26 10.50 17.19 16.44
C VAL A 26 10.06 18.34 15.53
N LEU A 27 10.72 19.50 15.63
CA LEU A 27 10.47 20.63 14.74
C LEU A 27 10.78 20.24 13.28
N PHE A 28 11.91 19.59 13.04
CA PHE A 28 12.34 19.13 11.72
C PHE A 28 11.27 18.27 11.04
N TRP A 29 10.82 17.20 11.70
CA TRP A 29 9.78 16.31 11.13
C TRP A 29 8.43 17.02 11.01
N GLY A 30 8.12 17.96 11.90
CA GLY A 30 6.96 18.83 11.76
C GLY A 30 7.01 19.69 10.49
N MET A 31 8.18 20.18 10.09
CA MET A 31 8.35 20.93 8.85
C MET A 31 8.28 20.04 7.61
N GLN A 32 8.85 18.83 7.67
CA GLN A 32 8.71 17.86 6.58
C GLN A 32 7.25 17.45 6.34
N ALA A 33 6.50 17.19 7.43
CA ALA A 33 5.10 16.80 7.32
C ALA A 33 4.22 17.87 6.64
N LYS A 34 4.57 19.15 6.74
CA LYS A 34 3.84 20.25 6.06
C LYS A 34 3.98 20.22 4.54
N LYS A 35 4.93 19.46 3.98
CA LYS A 35 5.05 19.26 2.53
C LYS A 35 3.94 18.35 1.96
N LEU A 36 3.26 17.59 2.82
CA LEU A 36 2.10 16.78 2.47
C LEU A 36 0.81 17.59 2.62
N SER A 37 -0.26 17.13 1.96
CA SER A 37 -1.60 17.67 2.09
C SER A 37 -2.35 17.04 3.25
N TRP A 38 -2.80 17.90 4.18
CA TRP A 38 -3.58 17.53 5.36
C TRP A 38 -4.96 18.15 5.29
N PHE A 39 -6.01 17.35 5.50
CA PHE A 39 -7.39 17.86 5.64
C PHE A 39 -7.53 18.70 6.90
N LYS A 40 -6.80 18.31 7.96
CA LYS A 40 -6.70 19.04 9.21
C LYS A 40 -5.27 19.01 9.72
N PRO A 41 -4.64 20.16 10.00
CA PRO A 41 -3.33 20.20 10.66
C PRO A 41 -3.36 19.55 12.05
N TRP A 42 -2.23 19.00 12.47
CA TRP A 42 -2.07 18.45 13.81
C TRP A 42 -1.89 19.55 14.86
N THR A 43 -2.21 19.24 16.11
CA THR A 43 -2.01 20.14 17.26
C THR A 43 -0.71 19.86 18.00
N LYS A 44 -0.15 18.65 17.88
CA LYS A 44 1.10 18.24 18.53
C LYS A 44 1.92 17.33 17.60
N THR A 45 3.17 17.69 17.32
CA THR A 45 4.00 16.96 16.36
C THR A 45 4.41 15.58 16.86
N LEU A 46 4.76 15.44 18.14
CA LEU A 46 5.11 14.17 18.76
C LEU A 46 4.54 14.06 20.16
N GLU A 47 3.80 12.98 20.42
CA GLU A 47 3.50 12.47 21.75
C GLU A 47 4.17 11.11 21.91
N TRP A 48 5.07 10.98 22.89
CA TRP A 48 5.82 9.74 23.08
C TRP A 48 5.70 9.25 24.51
N ASN A 49 4.97 8.13 24.68
CA ASN A 49 4.87 7.38 25.91
C ASN A 49 5.53 6.02 25.67
N LEU A 50 6.84 5.92 25.90
CA LEU A 50 7.66 4.76 25.54
C LEU A 50 6.99 3.43 25.94
N PRO A 51 6.92 2.43 25.02
CA PRO A 51 7.50 2.42 23.67
C PRO A 51 6.63 3.07 22.58
N PHE A 52 5.45 3.61 22.92
CA PHE A 52 4.45 4.06 21.96
C PHE A 52 4.60 5.54 21.58
N ALA A 53 4.93 5.79 20.31
CA ALA A 53 4.99 7.13 19.72
C ALA A 53 3.77 7.40 18.84
N LYS A 54 3.22 8.62 18.95
CA LYS A 54 2.19 9.15 18.06
C LYS A 54 2.71 10.43 17.41
N TRP A 55 2.87 10.39 16.10
CA TRP A 55 3.29 11.53 15.30
C TRP A 55 2.07 12.26 14.72
N PHE A 56 2.12 13.59 14.76
CA PHE A 56 1.12 14.50 14.20
C PHE A 56 -0.29 14.30 14.80
N VAL A 57 -0.36 14.37 16.14
CA VAL A 57 -1.59 14.14 16.91
C VAL A 57 -2.66 15.17 16.56
N GLY A 58 -3.87 14.69 16.25
CA GLY A 58 -5.00 15.51 15.82
C GLY A 58 -5.02 15.85 14.33
N GLY A 59 -3.96 15.51 13.59
CA GLY A 59 -3.90 15.71 12.14
C GLY A 59 -4.73 14.69 11.37
N LYS A 60 -5.39 15.14 10.29
CA LYS A 60 -6.17 14.31 9.38
C LYS A 60 -5.54 14.27 8.00
N ILE A 61 -5.32 13.07 7.47
CA ILE A 61 -4.59 12.80 6.23
C ILE A 61 -5.12 11.53 5.56
N ASN A 62 -4.92 11.40 4.25
CA ASN A 62 -5.20 10.18 3.50
C ASN A 62 -4.04 9.88 2.53
N ALA A 63 -3.58 8.62 2.49
CA ALA A 63 -2.49 8.20 1.61
C ALA A 63 -2.89 8.26 0.14
N SER A 64 -4.08 7.73 -0.23
CA SER A 64 -4.58 7.83 -1.60
C SER A 64 -4.67 9.28 -2.08
N TYR A 65 -5.14 10.19 -1.22
CA TYR A 65 -5.24 11.62 -1.58
C TYR A 65 -3.89 12.25 -1.90
N ASN A 66 -2.90 12.03 -1.03
CA ASN A 66 -1.55 12.55 -1.22
C ASN A 66 -0.82 11.89 -2.41
N THR A 67 -1.20 10.68 -2.79
CA THR A 67 -0.61 9.97 -3.92
C THR A 67 -1.27 10.30 -5.25
N LEU A 68 -2.56 10.66 -5.28
CA LEU A 68 -3.33 10.76 -6.53
C LEU A 68 -4.04 12.09 -6.68
N ASP A 69 -4.91 12.45 -5.75
CA ASP A 69 -5.83 13.59 -5.86
C ASP A 69 -5.06 14.92 -6.02
N VAL A 70 -3.96 15.10 -5.26
CA VAL A 70 -3.10 16.30 -5.34
C VAL A 70 -2.44 16.50 -6.72
N HIS A 71 -2.42 15.47 -7.56
CA HIS A 71 -1.78 15.50 -8.87
C HIS A 71 -2.77 15.71 -10.02
N GLN A 72 -4.08 15.63 -9.79
CA GLN A 72 -5.07 15.64 -10.86
C GLN A 72 -5.09 16.95 -11.67
N ASN A 73 -4.86 18.10 -11.03
CA ASN A 73 -4.91 19.39 -11.72
C ASN A 73 -3.70 19.65 -12.64
N ASN A 74 -2.53 19.08 -12.31
CA ASN A 74 -1.27 19.47 -12.96
C ASN A 74 -0.55 18.30 -13.67
N ARG A 75 -0.82 17.05 -13.26
CA ARG A 75 -0.10 15.86 -13.69
C ARG A 75 -1.01 14.70 -14.06
N ALA A 76 -2.32 14.92 -14.22
CA ALA A 76 -3.29 13.87 -14.56
C ALA A 76 -2.84 12.98 -15.73
N GLN A 77 -2.31 13.57 -16.80
CA GLN A 77 -1.86 12.83 -17.99
C GLN A 77 -0.43 12.28 -17.90
N LYS A 78 0.33 12.61 -16.84
CA LYS A 78 1.68 12.08 -16.66
C LYS A 78 1.58 10.57 -16.37
N PRO A 79 2.46 9.73 -16.95
CA PRO A 79 2.60 8.34 -16.54
C PRO A 79 2.86 8.24 -15.03
N ALA A 80 2.02 7.47 -14.33
CA ALA A 80 2.19 7.12 -12.92
C ALA A 80 2.82 5.73 -12.75
N ILE A 81 2.46 4.79 -13.62
CA ILE A 81 3.02 3.44 -13.65
C ILE A 81 3.42 3.11 -15.08
N LEU A 82 4.69 2.76 -15.26
CA LEU A 82 5.19 2.06 -16.43
C LEU A 82 5.32 0.60 -16.04
N TRP A 83 4.40 -0.24 -16.50
CA TRP A 83 4.37 -1.66 -16.18
C TRP A 83 4.90 -2.50 -17.32
N GLU A 84 5.75 -3.46 -16.97
CA GLU A 84 6.29 -4.49 -17.86
C GLU A 84 6.05 -5.85 -17.19
N GLY A 85 5.32 -6.73 -17.87
CA GLY A 85 5.05 -8.10 -17.47
C GLY A 85 6.18 -9.05 -17.88
N GLU A 86 6.30 -10.19 -17.20
CA GLU A 86 7.28 -11.24 -17.57
C GLU A 86 7.03 -11.81 -18.98
N ASP A 87 5.82 -11.69 -19.50
CA ASP A 87 5.42 -12.08 -20.86
C ASP A 87 5.75 -11.01 -21.91
N GLY A 88 6.41 -9.92 -21.52
CA GLY A 88 6.73 -8.78 -22.38
C GLY A 88 5.55 -7.84 -22.64
N ALA A 89 4.39 -8.09 -22.03
CA ALA A 89 3.27 -7.16 -22.10
C ALA A 89 3.61 -5.87 -21.37
N THR A 90 3.23 -4.73 -21.92
CA THR A 90 3.48 -3.42 -21.30
C THR A 90 2.18 -2.65 -21.14
N ARG A 91 2.10 -1.83 -20.09
CA ARG A 91 1.00 -0.90 -19.83
C ARG A 91 1.56 0.40 -19.29
N THR A 92 1.11 1.51 -19.85
CA THR A 92 1.30 2.83 -19.27
C THR A 92 0.00 3.24 -18.60
N VAL A 93 0.04 3.50 -17.30
CA VAL A 93 -1.10 3.98 -16.51
C VAL A 93 -0.80 5.41 -16.08
N THR A 94 -1.65 6.35 -16.48
CA THR A 94 -1.51 7.77 -16.09
C THR A 94 -1.98 8.00 -14.64
N TYR A 95 -1.67 9.16 -14.05
CA TYR A 95 -2.24 9.54 -12.75
C TYR A 95 -3.77 9.62 -12.78
N GLN A 96 -4.37 10.00 -13.91
CA GLN A 96 -5.82 10.02 -14.08
C GLN A 96 -6.41 8.60 -14.13
N ASP A 97 -5.77 7.70 -14.88
CA ASP A 97 -6.21 6.30 -14.94
C ASP A 97 -6.11 5.64 -13.57
N LEU A 98 -4.98 5.83 -12.89
CA LEU A 98 -4.76 5.26 -11.56
C LEU A 98 -5.75 5.82 -10.54
N PHE A 99 -6.04 7.12 -10.58
CA PHE A 99 -7.06 7.74 -9.73
C PHE A 99 -8.45 7.14 -9.96
N ARG A 100 -8.89 7.06 -11.22
CA ARG A 100 -10.17 6.45 -11.60
C ARG A 100 -10.28 5.01 -11.10
N ASP A 101 -9.26 4.19 -11.36
CA ASP A 101 -9.26 2.78 -11.00
C ASP A 101 -9.23 2.60 -9.46
N VAL A 102 -8.51 3.46 -8.73
CA VAL A 102 -8.53 3.46 -7.26
C VAL A 102 -9.89 3.85 -6.70
N CYS A 103 -10.56 4.86 -7.25
CA CYS A 103 -11.91 5.24 -6.82
C CYS A 103 -12.93 4.12 -7.09
N LYS A 104 -12.88 3.53 -8.29
CA LYS A 104 -13.71 2.36 -8.62
C LYS A 104 -13.49 1.22 -7.66
N PHE A 105 -12.24 0.85 -7.42
CA PHE A 105 -11.95 -0.29 -6.56
C PHE A 105 -12.23 -0.01 -5.07
N ALA A 106 -12.10 1.24 -4.62
CA ALA A 106 -12.55 1.66 -3.29
C ALA A 106 -14.06 1.46 -3.11
N ASN A 107 -14.86 1.80 -4.11
CA ASN A 107 -16.30 1.57 -4.11
C ASN A 107 -16.66 0.07 -4.20
N VAL A 108 -15.87 -0.73 -4.92
CA VAL A 108 -15.99 -2.21 -4.89
C VAL A 108 -15.74 -2.74 -3.48
N LEU A 109 -14.68 -2.32 -2.79
CA LEU A 109 -14.42 -2.76 -1.42
C LEU A 109 -15.57 -2.37 -0.48
N LYS A 110 -16.12 -1.16 -0.61
CA LYS A 110 -17.31 -0.72 0.13
C LYS A 110 -18.53 -1.61 -0.15
N SER A 111 -18.78 -1.98 -1.41
CA SER A 111 -19.92 -2.84 -1.77
C SER A 111 -19.78 -4.27 -1.25
N LEU A 112 -18.54 -4.76 -1.07
CA LEU A 112 -18.21 -6.01 -0.37
C LEU A 112 -18.24 -5.88 1.17
N GLY A 113 -18.67 -4.72 1.68
CA GLY A 113 -18.87 -4.49 3.12
C GLY A 113 -17.61 -4.14 3.90
N VAL A 114 -16.51 -3.78 3.23
CA VAL A 114 -15.28 -3.32 3.89
C VAL A 114 -15.52 -1.95 4.53
N LYS A 115 -15.13 -1.82 5.80
CA LYS A 115 -15.24 -0.56 6.56
C LYS A 115 -13.87 -0.04 6.97
N LYS A 116 -13.81 1.23 7.40
CA LYS A 116 -12.63 1.81 8.03
C LYS A 116 -12.12 0.91 9.16
N GLY A 117 -10.83 0.57 9.12
CA GLY A 117 -10.15 -0.32 10.06
C GLY A 117 -10.23 -1.81 9.71
N ASP A 118 -11.02 -2.21 8.70
CA ASP A 118 -11.02 -3.58 8.21
C ASP A 118 -9.73 -3.93 7.48
N ARG A 119 -9.28 -5.18 7.61
CA ARG A 119 -8.09 -5.71 6.93
C ARG A 119 -8.51 -6.34 5.62
N VAL A 120 -7.74 -6.08 4.57
CA VAL A 120 -7.90 -6.66 3.24
C VAL A 120 -6.59 -7.34 2.85
N THR A 121 -6.63 -8.65 2.65
CA THR A 121 -5.43 -9.39 2.22
C THR A 121 -5.22 -9.20 0.72
N VAL A 122 -4.00 -8.86 0.33
CA VAL A 122 -3.62 -8.65 -1.06
C VAL A 122 -2.57 -9.70 -1.44
N TYR A 123 -2.97 -10.65 -2.28
CA TYR A 123 -2.14 -11.75 -2.78
C TYR A 123 -2.09 -11.68 -4.32
N LEU A 124 -1.52 -10.57 -4.81
CA LEU A 124 -1.40 -10.26 -6.24
C LEU A 124 0.07 -10.32 -6.69
N PRO A 125 0.33 -10.68 -7.96
CA PRO A 125 1.65 -10.55 -8.55
C PRO A 125 2.01 -9.06 -8.77
N MET A 126 3.19 -8.79 -9.35
CA MET A 126 3.62 -7.42 -9.71
C MET A 126 2.85 -6.91 -10.94
N ILE A 127 1.63 -6.42 -10.71
CA ILE A 127 0.72 -5.88 -11.72
C ILE A 127 0.12 -4.54 -11.27
N PRO A 128 -0.39 -3.69 -12.18
CA PRO A 128 -0.96 -2.40 -11.81
C PRO A 128 -2.11 -2.47 -10.80
N GLU A 129 -2.85 -3.57 -10.77
CA GLU A 129 -3.96 -3.79 -9.84
C GLU A 129 -3.50 -3.92 -8.36
N LEU A 130 -2.22 -4.25 -8.12
CA LEU A 130 -1.62 -4.29 -6.79
C LEU A 130 -1.60 -2.90 -6.11
N PRO A 131 -0.94 -1.86 -6.67
CA PRO A 131 -1.01 -0.52 -6.11
C PRO A 131 -2.43 0.06 -6.14
N VAL A 132 -3.27 -0.27 -7.14
CA VAL A 132 -4.70 0.11 -7.12
C VAL A 132 -5.39 -0.41 -5.86
N THR A 133 -5.20 -1.69 -5.54
CA THR A 133 -5.78 -2.31 -4.34
C THR A 133 -5.28 -1.65 -3.06
N MET A 134 -3.98 -1.41 -2.94
CA MET A 134 -3.37 -0.78 -1.76
C MET A 134 -3.92 0.63 -1.54
N LEU A 135 -3.95 1.44 -2.60
CA LEU A 135 -4.44 2.82 -2.53
C LEU A 135 -5.95 2.86 -2.27
N ALA A 136 -6.74 1.98 -2.89
CA ALA A 136 -8.18 1.85 -2.62
C ALA A 136 -8.48 1.51 -1.16
N CYS A 137 -7.71 0.58 -0.56
CA CYS A 137 -7.81 0.30 0.87
C CYS A 137 -7.54 1.56 1.70
N SER A 138 -6.43 2.24 1.42
CA SER A 138 -6.06 3.46 2.13
C SER A 138 -7.08 4.60 1.95
N ARG A 139 -7.73 4.68 0.78
CA ARG A 139 -8.74 5.69 0.46
C ARG A 139 -9.94 5.59 1.39
N ILE A 140 -10.38 4.38 1.71
CA ILE A 140 -11.54 4.11 2.57
C ILE A 140 -11.15 3.80 4.03
N GLY A 141 -9.88 3.95 4.38
CA GLY A 141 -9.35 3.64 5.71
C GLY A 141 -9.30 2.15 6.05
N ALA A 142 -9.37 1.27 5.06
CA ALA A 142 -9.04 -0.15 5.25
C ALA A 142 -7.52 -0.34 5.32
N ILE A 143 -7.11 -1.42 5.97
CA ILE A 143 -5.72 -1.77 6.25
C ILE A 143 -5.31 -2.84 5.25
N HIS A 144 -4.48 -2.51 4.27
CA HIS A 144 -4.02 -3.51 3.32
C HIS A 144 -2.97 -4.43 3.96
N VAL A 145 -3.09 -5.73 3.72
CA VAL A 145 -2.20 -6.78 4.21
C VAL A 145 -1.58 -7.47 3.00
N VAL A 146 -0.48 -6.91 2.50
CA VAL A 146 0.18 -7.46 1.31
C VAL A 146 0.95 -8.71 1.70
N VAL A 147 0.65 -9.80 1.00
CA VAL A 147 1.33 -11.09 1.13
C VAL A 147 2.01 -11.38 -0.19
N PHE A 148 3.30 -11.68 -0.12
CA PHE A 148 4.07 -11.96 -1.32
C PHE A 148 3.50 -13.16 -2.09
N SER A 149 3.14 -12.96 -3.37
CA SER A 149 2.45 -13.95 -4.22
C SER A 149 3.27 -15.21 -4.54
N GLY A 150 4.51 -15.30 -4.06
CA GLY A 150 5.36 -16.48 -4.17
C GLY A 150 5.45 -17.30 -2.88
N PHE A 151 4.67 -16.99 -1.86
CA PHE A 151 4.62 -17.76 -0.61
C PHE A 151 3.78 -19.04 -0.73
N SER A 152 4.02 -19.98 0.18
CA SER A 152 3.26 -21.23 0.26
C SER A 152 1.84 -21.00 0.82
N THR A 153 0.94 -21.95 0.58
CA THR A 153 -0.41 -21.99 1.16
C THR A 153 -0.40 -21.78 2.67
N THR A 154 0.47 -22.50 3.41
CA THR A 154 0.59 -22.36 4.87
C THR A 154 1.01 -20.95 5.28
N SER A 155 1.96 -20.35 4.55
CA SER A 155 2.43 -19.00 4.84
C SER A 155 1.35 -17.94 4.58
N LEU A 156 0.49 -18.16 3.59
CA LEU A 156 -0.66 -17.32 3.29
C LEU A 156 -1.76 -17.49 4.36
N LEU A 157 -2.09 -18.74 4.70
CA LEU A 157 -3.05 -19.10 5.75
C LEU A 157 -2.74 -18.41 7.07
N ASP A 158 -1.51 -18.53 7.58
CA ASP A 158 -1.11 -17.95 8.87
C ASP A 158 -1.37 -16.44 8.94
N ARG A 159 -1.18 -15.73 7.82
CA ARG A 159 -1.36 -14.28 7.73
C ARG A 159 -2.83 -13.90 7.61
N ILE A 160 -3.61 -14.65 6.84
CA ILE A 160 -5.06 -14.44 6.74
C ILE A 160 -5.72 -14.70 8.10
N ASP A 161 -5.33 -15.78 8.77
CA ASP A 161 -5.88 -16.16 10.07
C ASP A 161 -5.51 -15.13 11.15
N ASP A 162 -4.27 -14.65 11.20
CA ASP A 162 -3.85 -13.64 12.17
C ASP A 162 -4.50 -12.26 11.91
N SER A 163 -4.55 -11.81 10.65
CA SER A 163 -5.12 -10.50 10.28
C SER A 163 -6.65 -10.44 10.31
N LYS A 164 -7.32 -11.61 10.31
CA LYS A 164 -8.78 -11.73 10.21
C LYS A 164 -9.37 -10.92 9.05
N SER A 165 -8.68 -10.94 7.90
CA SER A 165 -9.14 -10.29 6.67
C SER A 165 -10.36 -11.03 6.11
N LYS A 166 -11.47 -10.32 5.93
CA LYS A 166 -12.72 -10.88 5.38
C LYS A 166 -12.74 -10.91 3.85
N VAL A 167 -11.90 -10.08 3.24
CA VAL A 167 -11.78 -9.90 1.79
C VAL A 167 -10.34 -10.20 1.37
N ILE A 168 -10.19 -10.99 0.33
CA ILE A 168 -8.90 -11.35 -0.27
C ILE A 168 -8.93 -10.93 -1.73
N ILE A 169 -7.87 -10.24 -2.16
CA ILE A 169 -7.67 -9.85 -3.56
C ILE A 169 -6.54 -10.69 -4.14
N THR A 170 -6.78 -11.37 -5.26
CA THR A 170 -5.80 -12.22 -5.92
C THR A 170 -5.99 -12.23 -7.44
N ALA A 171 -5.15 -12.99 -8.14
CA ALA A 171 -5.32 -13.30 -9.56
C ALA A 171 -5.53 -14.81 -9.74
N ASP A 172 -6.01 -15.23 -10.91
CA ASP A 172 -6.07 -16.65 -11.28
C ASP A 172 -4.65 -17.27 -11.24
N VAL A 173 -3.68 -16.57 -11.83
CA VAL A 173 -2.28 -16.95 -11.88
C VAL A 173 -1.33 -15.76 -11.73
N GLY A 174 -0.08 -16.05 -11.41
CA GLY A 174 1.05 -15.12 -11.51
C GLY A 174 2.18 -15.73 -12.33
N PHE A 175 2.95 -14.90 -13.01
CA PHE A 175 4.17 -15.31 -13.70
C PHE A 175 5.36 -14.98 -12.82
N ARG A 176 6.26 -15.96 -12.62
CA ARG A 176 7.50 -15.75 -11.90
C ARG A 176 8.63 -16.59 -12.46
N LYS A 177 9.72 -15.95 -12.86
CA LYS A 177 10.91 -16.63 -13.44
C LYS A 177 10.52 -17.58 -14.58
N GLY A 178 9.58 -17.15 -15.43
CA GLY A 178 9.09 -17.94 -16.56
C GLY A 178 8.17 -19.11 -16.19
N SER A 179 7.79 -19.25 -14.92
CA SER A 179 6.86 -20.29 -14.45
C SER A 179 5.51 -19.70 -14.06
N ILE A 180 4.44 -20.46 -14.24
CA ILE A 180 3.09 -20.11 -13.81
C ILE A 180 2.89 -20.55 -12.36
N ILE A 181 2.47 -19.62 -11.51
CA ILE A 181 2.01 -19.88 -10.14
C ILE A 181 0.50 -19.75 -10.12
N LYS A 182 -0.21 -20.79 -9.68
CA LYS A 182 -1.67 -20.82 -9.62
C LYS A 182 -2.18 -20.17 -8.33
N LEU A 183 -2.28 -18.85 -8.34
CA LEU A 183 -2.56 -18.06 -7.16
C LEU A 183 -3.94 -18.32 -6.57
N GLN A 184 -4.96 -18.47 -7.42
CA GLN A 184 -6.32 -18.78 -6.95
C GLN A 184 -6.38 -20.14 -6.24
N GLU A 185 -5.72 -21.19 -6.77
CA GLU A 185 -5.69 -22.51 -6.12
C GLU A 185 -5.04 -22.46 -4.74
N ILE A 186 -3.97 -21.66 -4.59
CA ILE A 186 -3.30 -21.44 -3.30
C ILE A 186 -4.23 -20.71 -2.31
N VAL A 187 -4.97 -19.70 -2.78
CA VAL A 187 -5.95 -18.98 -1.95
C VAL A 187 -7.06 -19.92 -1.48
N ASP A 188 -7.64 -20.68 -2.40
CA ASP A 188 -8.73 -21.63 -2.10
C ASP A 188 -8.32 -22.66 -1.06
N GLU A 189 -7.11 -23.24 -1.20
CA GLU A 189 -6.57 -24.17 -0.23
C GLU A 189 -6.32 -23.50 1.13
N ALA A 190 -5.80 -22.27 1.14
CA ALA A 190 -5.48 -21.52 2.37
C ALA A 190 -6.74 -21.12 3.15
N ILE A 191 -7.88 -20.92 2.50
CA ILE A 191 -9.10 -20.43 3.17
C ILE A 191 -10.17 -21.49 3.38
N LYS A 192 -9.91 -22.76 3.01
CA LYS A 192 -10.91 -23.84 3.05
C LYS A 192 -11.61 -23.98 4.41
N ASP A 193 -10.87 -23.74 5.50
CA ASP A 193 -11.36 -23.85 6.89
C ASP A 193 -11.58 -22.47 7.56
N LEU A 194 -11.56 -21.38 6.77
CA LEU A 194 -11.70 -20.00 7.27
C LEU A 194 -13.06 -19.40 6.91
N ASP A 195 -14.09 -19.73 7.68
CA ASP A 195 -15.47 -19.27 7.46
C ASP A 195 -15.67 -17.75 7.56
N PHE A 196 -14.74 -17.05 8.22
CA PHE A 196 -14.79 -15.58 8.32
C PHE A 196 -14.39 -14.89 7.00
N VAL A 197 -13.74 -15.59 6.06
CA VAL A 197 -13.46 -15.07 4.72
C VAL A 197 -14.73 -15.13 3.90
N LYS A 198 -15.21 -13.95 3.47
CA LYS A 198 -16.50 -13.77 2.80
C LYS A 198 -16.37 -13.53 1.30
N HIS A 199 -15.31 -12.85 0.87
CA HIS A 199 -15.13 -12.46 -0.53
C HIS A 199 -13.70 -12.72 -1.01
N VAL A 200 -13.57 -13.30 -2.19
CA VAL A 200 -12.32 -13.44 -2.93
C VAL A 200 -12.49 -12.74 -4.27
N VAL A 201 -11.77 -11.65 -4.50
CA VAL A 201 -11.76 -10.95 -5.79
C VAL A 201 -10.61 -11.50 -6.62
N VAL A 202 -10.91 -11.99 -7.82
CA VAL A 202 -9.95 -12.64 -8.71
C VAL A 202 -9.80 -11.83 -9.99
N LEU A 203 -8.58 -11.38 -10.27
CA LEU A 203 -8.19 -10.86 -11.56
C LEU A 203 -7.81 -12.02 -12.50
N LYS A 204 -8.47 -12.13 -13.65
CA LYS A 204 -8.09 -13.08 -14.69
C LYS A 204 -6.91 -12.56 -15.50
N ARG A 205 -5.81 -13.30 -15.48
CA ARG A 205 -4.61 -13.09 -16.28
C ARG A 205 -4.46 -14.11 -17.41
N THR A 206 -5.20 -15.20 -17.36
CA THR A 206 -5.24 -16.22 -18.41
C THR A 206 -6.68 -16.58 -18.79
N ASN A 207 -6.84 -17.28 -19.91
CA ASN A 207 -8.13 -17.85 -20.33
C ASN A 207 -8.46 -19.17 -19.62
N SER A 208 -7.70 -19.55 -18.58
CA SER A 208 -7.96 -20.77 -17.82
C SER A 208 -9.32 -20.69 -17.12
N GLN A 209 -10.01 -21.83 -17.03
CA GLN A 209 -11.24 -21.91 -16.26
C GLN A 209 -10.93 -21.73 -14.77
N SER A 210 -11.37 -20.62 -14.20
CA SER A 210 -11.38 -20.39 -12.77
C SER A 210 -12.53 -21.17 -12.12
N ASN A 211 -12.24 -21.93 -11.06
CA ASN A 211 -13.28 -22.55 -10.22
C ASN A 211 -13.89 -21.47 -9.32
N LEU A 212 -14.96 -20.82 -9.79
CA LEU A 212 -15.62 -19.75 -9.03
C LEU A 212 -16.68 -20.37 -8.10
N SER A 213 -16.42 -20.35 -6.79
CA SER A 213 -17.46 -20.59 -5.78
C SER A 213 -18.29 -19.31 -5.54
N PRO A 214 -19.42 -19.35 -4.81
CA PRO A 214 -20.20 -18.15 -4.48
C PRO A 214 -19.42 -17.06 -3.71
N LYS A 215 -18.26 -17.40 -3.12
CA LYS A 215 -17.37 -16.42 -2.47
C LYS A 215 -16.52 -15.63 -3.47
N HIS A 216 -16.41 -16.08 -4.71
CA HIS A 216 -15.53 -15.51 -5.73
C HIS A 216 -16.24 -14.45 -6.56
N HIS A 217 -15.52 -13.37 -6.85
CA HIS A 217 -15.96 -12.26 -7.69
C HIS A 217 -14.87 -11.94 -8.71
N LEU A 218 -15.23 -11.70 -9.96
CA LEU A 218 -14.25 -11.32 -10.98
C LEU A 218 -13.96 -9.81 -10.88
N TRP A 219 -12.67 -9.47 -10.88
CA TRP A 219 -12.20 -8.09 -10.76
C TRP A 219 -12.83 -7.18 -11.82
N ASN A 220 -12.80 -7.58 -13.09
CA ASN A 220 -13.31 -6.78 -14.20
C ASN A 220 -14.81 -6.52 -14.08
N GLU A 221 -15.61 -7.54 -13.73
CA GLU A 221 -17.06 -7.39 -13.57
C GLU A 221 -17.41 -6.42 -12.43
N LEU A 222 -16.66 -6.46 -11.33
CA LEU A 222 -16.83 -5.51 -10.23
C LEU A 222 -16.43 -4.08 -10.63
N MET A 223 -15.34 -3.93 -11.38
CA MET A 223 -14.83 -2.62 -11.81
C MET A 223 -15.71 -1.95 -12.87
N ASP A 224 -16.30 -2.73 -13.78
CA ASP A 224 -17.18 -2.20 -14.84
C ASP A 224 -18.46 -1.58 -14.27
N ASN A 225 -18.94 -2.11 -13.15
CA ASN A 225 -20.19 -1.68 -12.50
C ASN A 225 -19.98 -0.66 -11.37
N SER A 226 -18.74 -0.24 -11.09
CA SER A 226 -18.40 0.64 -9.98
C SER A 226 -18.22 2.09 -10.44
N SER A 227 -18.73 3.04 -9.65
CA SER A 227 -18.50 4.47 -9.85
C SER A 227 -17.03 4.82 -9.66
N ASP A 228 -16.50 5.71 -10.49
CA ASP A 228 -15.17 6.29 -10.39
C ASP A 228 -15.10 7.52 -9.47
N GLU A 229 -16.17 7.83 -8.75
CA GLU A 229 -16.20 8.87 -7.72
C GLU A 229 -16.19 8.22 -6.34
N CYS A 230 -15.14 8.48 -5.56
CA CYS A 230 -15.08 8.05 -4.17
C CYS A 230 -14.33 9.10 -3.37
N GLU A 231 -15.00 9.76 -2.42
CA GLU A 231 -14.30 10.67 -1.51
C GLU A 231 -13.32 9.92 -0.60
N PRO A 232 -12.11 10.47 -0.36
CA PRO A 232 -11.14 9.88 0.55
C PRO A 232 -11.55 10.13 2.01
N GLU A 233 -11.38 9.12 2.86
CA GLU A 233 -11.63 9.25 4.30
C GLU A 233 -10.61 10.18 4.97
N GLU A 234 -11.10 11.04 5.87
CA GLU A 234 -10.25 11.85 6.74
C GLU A 234 -9.75 11.01 7.93
N LEU A 235 -8.58 10.40 7.76
CA LEU A 235 -8.01 9.46 8.74
C LEU A 235 -7.07 10.19 9.69
N ASP A 236 -7.05 9.76 10.97
CA ASP A 236 -6.03 10.23 11.90
C ASP A 236 -4.63 9.89 11.37
N SER A 237 -3.63 10.74 11.64
CA SER A 237 -2.22 10.45 11.33
C SER A 237 -1.78 9.07 11.79
N THR A 238 -2.28 8.61 12.94
CA THR A 238 -1.94 7.31 13.54
C THR A 238 -2.87 6.18 13.10
N HIS A 239 -3.85 6.43 12.23
CA HIS A 239 -4.70 5.39 11.67
C HIS A 239 -3.82 4.37 10.94
N PRO A 240 -4.01 3.06 11.14
CA PRO A 240 -3.20 2.05 10.47
C PRO A 240 -3.37 2.12 8.95
N LEU A 241 -2.25 2.25 8.24
CA LEU A 241 -2.21 2.22 6.77
C LEU A 241 -2.14 0.77 6.27
N TYR A 242 -1.21 0.00 6.84
CA TYR A 242 -0.98 -1.38 6.43
C TYR A 242 -0.43 -2.26 7.55
N ILE A 243 -0.53 -3.56 7.33
CA ILE A 243 0.20 -4.59 8.09
C ILE A 243 1.10 -5.33 7.10
N LEU A 244 2.40 -5.38 7.40
CA LEU A 244 3.38 -6.15 6.64
C LEU A 244 4.00 -7.22 7.55
N TYR A 245 3.73 -8.48 7.23
CA TYR A 245 4.21 -9.61 8.03
C TYR A 245 5.68 -9.89 7.76
N THR A 246 6.49 -9.92 8.82
CA THR A 246 7.90 -10.27 8.77
C THR A 246 8.18 -11.61 9.44
N SER A 247 9.21 -12.33 8.97
CA SER A 247 9.72 -13.53 9.62
C SER A 247 10.48 -13.13 10.88
N GLY A 248 9.98 -13.51 12.05
CA GLY A 248 10.74 -13.43 13.29
C GLY A 248 11.75 -14.56 13.40
N THR A 249 12.70 -14.44 14.32
CA THR A 249 13.67 -15.50 14.65
C THR A 249 13.04 -16.71 15.35
N THR A 250 11.82 -16.58 15.88
CA THR A 250 11.08 -17.64 16.56
C THR A 250 9.58 -17.51 16.29
N GLY A 251 8.90 -18.59 15.88
CA GLY A 251 7.44 -18.71 15.91
C GLY A 251 6.69 -18.12 14.70
N LYS A 252 5.42 -17.78 14.94
CA LYS A 252 4.48 -17.25 13.94
C LYS A 252 4.94 -15.90 13.37
N PRO A 253 4.60 -15.58 12.10
CA PRO A 253 4.97 -14.31 11.48
C PRO A 253 4.36 -13.13 12.26
N LYS A 254 5.11 -12.03 12.38
CA LYS A 254 4.69 -10.84 13.13
C LYS A 254 4.17 -9.77 12.19
N GLY A 255 2.92 -9.33 12.39
CA GLY A 255 2.31 -8.25 11.62
C GLY A 255 2.86 -6.89 12.04
N VAL A 256 3.81 -6.33 11.28
CA VAL A 256 4.32 -4.97 11.54
C VAL A 256 3.30 -3.97 11.03
N LEU A 257 2.79 -3.14 11.92
CA LEU A 257 1.80 -2.11 11.61
C LEU A 257 2.47 -0.76 11.43
N HIS A 258 2.11 -0.07 10.35
CA HIS A 258 2.49 1.34 10.14
C HIS A 258 1.24 2.23 10.12
N GLY A 259 1.32 3.36 10.81
CA GLY A 259 0.32 4.43 10.71
C GLY A 259 0.56 5.33 9.50
N THR A 260 -0.43 6.12 9.11
CA THR A 260 -0.42 6.90 7.86
C THR A 260 0.53 8.11 7.86
N GLY A 261 0.32 9.11 8.73
CA GLY A 261 0.99 10.41 8.60
C GLY A 261 2.49 10.36 8.84
N GLY A 262 2.91 9.62 9.88
CA GLY A 262 4.33 9.35 10.15
C GLY A 262 5.04 8.65 8.99
N TYR A 263 4.41 7.59 8.46
CA TYR A 263 4.97 6.80 7.36
C TYR A 263 5.08 7.61 6.07
N LEU A 264 4.02 8.33 5.68
CA LEU A 264 4.04 9.16 4.47
C LEU A 264 5.06 10.28 4.56
N THR A 265 5.17 10.94 5.71
CA THR A 265 6.17 12.01 5.93
C THR A 265 7.58 11.47 5.73
N HIS A 266 7.87 10.33 6.36
CA HIS A 266 9.17 9.69 6.22
C HIS A 266 9.45 9.27 4.77
N LEU A 267 8.50 8.60 4.12
CA LEU A 267 8.64 8.14 2.74
C LEU A 267 8.84 9.30 1.76
N TYR A 268 8.00 10.33 1.82
CA TYR A 268 8.10 11.50 0.95
C TYR A 268 9.47 12.18 1.06
N SER A 269 9.92 12.46 2.29
CA SER A 269 11.18 13.14 2.53
C SER A 269 12.39 12.29 2.14
N THR A 270 12.42 11.02 2.54
CA THR A 270 13.57 10.15 2.21
C THR A 270 13.62 9.79 0.74
N PHE A 271 12.49 9.70 0.05
CA PHE A 271 12.48 9.47 -1.39
C PHE A 271 13.10 10.64 -2.16
N GLU A 272 12.76 11.87 -1.77
CA GLU A 272 13.40 13.10 -2.27
C GLU A 272 14.92 13.08 -2.02
N TRP A 273 15.36 12.78 -0.79
CA TRP A 273 16.78 12.87 -0.43
C TRP A 273 17.66 11.74 -0.96
N ALA A 274 17.15 10.50 -0.94
CA ALA A 274 17.95 9.33 -1.27
C ALA A 274 18.06 9.11 -2.79
N PHE A 275 17.04 9.52 -3.54
CA PHE A 275 16.98 9.29 -4.99
C PHE A 275 17.10 10.58 -5.81
N ASP A 276 17.09 11.76 -5.18
CA ASP A 276 17.10 13.08 -5.83
C ASP A 276 16.03 13.22 -6.92
N ILE A 277 14.87 12.59 -6.71
CA ILE A 277 13.82 12.44 -7.71
C ILE A 277 13.36 13.79 -8.26
N LYS A 278 13.31 13.91 -9.59
CA LYS A 278 12.80 15.08 -10.31
C LYS A 278 11.45 14.77 -10.94
N ASP A 279 10.73 15.83 -11.33
CA ASP A 279 9.45 15.63 -12.03
C ASP A 279 9.62 15.07 -13.45
N SER A 280 10.84 15.03 -13.98
CA SER A 280 11.16 14.38 -15.26
C SER A 280 11.52 12.90 -15.14
N ASP A 281 11.78 12.42 -13.92
CA ASP A 281 11.99 10.99 -13.64
C ASP A 281 10.64 10.25 -13.62
#